data_AF-S2IW80-F1
#
_entry.id   AF-S2IW80-F1
#
_cell.length_a   1.000
_cell.length_b   1.000
_cell.length_c   1.000
_cell.angle_alpha   90.00
_cell.angle_beta   90.00
_cell.angle_gamma   90.00
#
_symmetry.space_group_name_H-M   'P 1'
#
loop_
_entity.id
_entity.type
_entity.pdbx_description
1 polymer ?
#
loop_
_entity_poly.entity_id
_entity_poly.type
_entity_poly.pdbx_seq_one_letter_code
_entity_poly.pdbx_strand_id
1 'polypeptide(L)'
;MSEDSAPMDIDNTPQLSPEEIKNQANEQYKQGHYEEAVKLYSQAIEASPQTSTYYNNRAAALMMQKKYKDAANDCRTATELDPQNVKAFLRGGKCHLNMGNLEEAGRQYNRAMQIDTNSTQREYNNLQHVLNYMAQVNTFMANNQWGLARNSLDRAISFVDSDVIPVKWRVMQAECALGEKNYSEASRIVNSLVRLNSQNPDALFLRARVFYSQGENQKTVAHCQEALRCDPDFTKARSLLKMARAIEKQKEEGNNAFKANQLDNAYDAYTAALDIDPTNDHMNSRLYSNRAAVLQKQKKFEEALLDCDKAIELDEEFYKAYSRRAGCYMETEQYEEAVRDYKKLTEVDASNREYHNLLRKAELELKKSLRKDYYKILGLSKTATETEIKKAYRKLALQYHPDKNAGDDKAEARFKEVGEAYAILSDPEKKARFDSGADLDGGMGMGGGGGFPGGGMDVNEIFAQMFAQQGGGGGFGGGFPGGGGFGGGGRRQQQGGYSFHFG
;
A
#
# COMPACT_ATOMS: atom_id res chain seq x y z
N MET A 1 57.33 -80.20 8.34
CA MET A 1 56.84 -79.89 6.98
C MET A 1 56.36 -78.46 7.04
N SER A 2 57.25 -77.57 6.65
CA SER A 2 57.09 -76.12 6.70
C SER A 2 56.46 -75.65 5.39
N GLU A 3 55.61 -74.64 5.52
CA GLU A 3 55.33 -73.56 4.55
C GLU A 3 54.88 -73.94 3.13
N ASP A 4 53.65 -73.55 2.77
CA ASP A 4 53.50 -72.41 1.85
C ASP A 4 52.03 -71.93 1.81
N SER A 5 51.77 -70.76 2.39
CA SER A 5 50.53 -70.01 2.21
C SER A 5 50.84 -68.86 1.25
N ALA A 6 50.33 -68.95 0.03
CA ALA A 6 50.55 -67.97 -1.02
C ALA A 6 50.09 -66.54 -0.62
N PRO A 7 50.75 -65.48 -1.11
CA PRO A 7 50.46 -64.10 -0.72
C PRO A 7 49.22 -63.55 -1.44
N MET A 8 48.56 -62.62 -0.75
CA MET A 8 47.42 -61.81 -1.21
C MET A 8 47.70 -61.10 -2.54
N ASP A 9 46.66 -61.05 -3.39
CA ASP A 9 46.56 -60.21 -4.56
C ASP A 9 46.85 -58.74 -4.19
N ILE A 10 47.98 -58.23 -4.72
CA ILE A 10 48.30 -56.81 -4.72
C ILE A 10 47.40 -56.18 -5.79
N ASP A 11 46.46 -55.34 -5.37
CA ASP A 11 45.63 -54.49 -6.24
C ASP A 11 46.53 -53.62 -7.11
N ASN A 12 46.80 -54.10 -8.32
CA ASN A 12 47.72 -53.51 -9.29
C ASN A 12 46.95 -52.58 -10.24
N THR A 13 46.15 -51.67 -9.67
CA THR A 13 45.61 -50.53 -10.41
C THR A 13 46.78 -49.56 -10.67
N PRO A 14 47.06 -49.19 -11.94
CA PRO A 14 48.13 -48.24 -12.21
C PRO A 14 47.79 -46.91 -11.51
N GLN A 15 48.54 -46.57 -10.47
CA GLN A 15 48.43 -45.27 -9.82
C GLN A 15 48.86 -44.20 -10.83
N LEU A 16 47.87 -43.52 -11.40
CA LEU A 16 48.06 -42.37 -12.28
C LEU A 16 48.98 -41.36 -11.58
N SER A 17 49.93 -40.81 -12.32
CA SER A 17 50.82 -39.77 -11.78
C SER A 17 50.01 -38.51 -11.41
N PRO A 18 50.48 -37.70 -10.44
CA PRO A 18 49.80 -36.46 -10.05
C PRO A 18 49.55 -35.51 -11.25
N GLU A 19 50.44 -35.53 -12.24
CA GLU A 19 50.30 -34.74 -13.46
C GLU A 19 49.22 -35.26 -14.42
N GLU A 20 49.08 -36.57 -14.55
CA GLU A 20 48.01 -37.20 -15.33
C GLU A 20 46.64 -36.96 -14.68
N ILE A 21 46.55 -37.11 -13.35
CA ILE A 21 45.34 -36.78 -12.59
C ILE A 21 44.96 -35.31 -12.79
N LYS A 22 45.93 -34.39 -12.70
CA LYS A 22 45.72 -32.96 -13.00
C LYS A 22 45.25 -32.75 -14.44
N ASN A 23 45.79 -33.47 -15.43
CA ASN A 23 45.37 -33.36 -16.82
C ASN A 23 43.93 -33.84 -17.03
N GLN A 24 43.54 -34.95 -16.38
CA GLN A 24 42.15 -35.41 -16.36
C GLN A 24 41.22 -34.39 -15.68
N ALA A 25 41.66 -33.78 -14.57
CA ALA A 25 40.93 -32.72 -13.89
C ALA A 25 40.73 -31.48 -14.77
N ASN A 26 41.76 -31.07 -15.52
CA ASN A 26 41.68 -29.99 -16.49
C ASN A 26 40.66 -30.30 -17.59
N GLU A 27 40.57 -31.55 -18.02
CA GLU A 27 39.61 -31.98 -19.05
C GLU A 27 38.17 -31.91 -18.52
N GLN A 28 37.91 -32.46 -17.33
CA GLN A 28 36.60 -32.33 -16.67
C GLN A 28 36.22 -30.86 -16.43
N TYR A 29 37.18 -30.01 -16.07
CA TYR A 29 36.96 -28.57 -15.93
C TYR A 29 36.52 -27.93 -17.25
N LYS A 30 37.16 -28.27 -18.38
CA LYS A 30 36.79 -27.74 -19.70
C LYS A 30 35.41 -28.21 -20.15
N GLN A 31 35.01 -29.42 -19.76
CA GLN A 31 33.69 -29.99 -20.02
C GLN A 31 32.59 -29.40 -19.13
N GLY A 32 32.95 -28.59 -18.12
CA GLY A 32 32.01 -27.99 -17.18
C GLY A 32 31.61 -28.92 -16.02
N HIS A 33 32.22 -30.11 -15.93
CA HIS A 33 32.03 -31.06 -14.83
C HIS A 33 32.88 -30.64 -13.62
N TYR A 34 32.54 -29.49 -13.03
CA TYR A 34 33.36 -28.87 -11.99
C TYR A 34 33.45 -29.72 -10.72
N GLU A 35 32.41 -30.48 -10.37
CA GLU A 35 32.44 -31.38 -9.21
C GLU A 35 33.48 -32.49 -9.36
N GLU A 36 33.52 -33.11 -10.54
CA GLU A 36 34.50 -34.15 -10.88
C GLU A 36 35.91 -33.57 -10.98
N ALA A 37 36.05 -32.39 -11.57
CA ALA A 37 37.32 -31.67 -11.59
C ALA A 37 37.86 -31.41 -10.17
N VAL A 38 37.01 -30.97 -9.23
CA VAL A 38 37.41 -30.76 -7.82
C VAL A 38 37.85 -32.06 -7.16
N LYS A 39 37.17 -33.19 -7.41
CA LYS A 39 37.58 -34.50 -6.89
C LYS A 39 38.97 -34.89 -7.41
N LEU A 40 39.19 -34.79 -8.72
CA LEU A 40 40.48 -35.13 -9.35
C LEU A 40 41.61 -34.19 -8.90
N TYR A 41 41.39 -32.88 -8.81
CA TYR A 41 42.40 -31.98 -8.25
C TYR A 41 42.72 -32.29 -6.78
N SER A 42 41.75 -32.75 -5.99
CA SER A 42 41.99 -33.16 -4.61
C SER A 42 42.89 -34.38 -4.54
N GLN A 43 42.67 -35.38 -5.41
CA GLN A 43 43.57 -36.53 -5.55
C GLN A 43 44.98 -36.11 -5.98
N ALA A 44 45.11 -35.16 -6.92
CA ALA A 44 46.41 -34.63 -7.32
C ALA A 44 47.13 -33.91 -6.15
N ILE A 45 46.38 -33.19 -5.31
CA ILE A 45 46.90 -32.54 -4.09
C ILE A 45 47.34 -33.58 -3.06
N GLU A 46 46.57 -34.64 -2.83
CA GLU A 46 46.94 -35.72 -1.92
C GLU A 46 48.25 -36.40 -2.36
N ALA A 47 48.41 -36.61 -3.67
CA ALA A 47 49.59 -37.23 -4.23
C ALA A 47 50.83 -36.30 -4.27
N SER A 48 50.65 -34.98 -4.39
CA SER A 48 51.73 -33.99 -4.28
C SER A 48 51.28 -32.69 -3.60
N PRO A 49 51.29 -32.65 -2.25
CA PRO A 49 50.73 -31.55 -1.47
C PRO A 49 51.47 -30.21 -1.58
N GLN A 50 52.70 -30.21 -2.10
CA GLN A 50 53.55 -29.02 -2.21
C GLN A 50 53.42 -28.31 -3.57
N THR A 51 52.52 -28.78 -4.44
CA THR A 51 52.37 -28.22 -5.79
C THR A 51 51.33 -27.09 -5.82
N SER A 52 51.79 -25.83 -5.83
CA SER A 52 50.92 -24.62 -5.88
C SER A 52 49.86 -24.66 -6.99
N THR A 53 50.24 -25.14 -8.18
CA THR A 53 49.35 -25.19 -9.36
C THR A 53 48.08 -26.01 -9.11
N TYR A 54 48.13 -27.07 -8.30
CA TYR A 54 46.98 -27.95 -8.08
C TYR A 54 45.91 -27.26 -7.23
N TYR A 55 46.33 -26.58 -6.15
CA TYR A 55 45.44 -25.74 -5.35
C TYR A 55 44.86 -24.60 -6.20
N ASN A 56 45.70 -23.92 -6.99
CA ASN A 56 45.23 -22.83 -7.84
C ASN A 56 44.18 -23.31 -8.86
N ASN A 57 44.34 -24.50 -9.45
CA ASN A 57 43.39 -25.06 -10.39
C ASN A 57 42.10 -25.57 -9.71
N ARG A 58 42.22 -26.17 -8.52
CA ARG A 58 41.06 -26.56 -7.71
C ARG A 58 40.25 -25.33 -7.28
N ALA A 59 40.92 -24.24 -6.90
CA ALA A 59 40.28 -22.96 -6.60
C ALA A 59 39.43 -22.47 -7.78
N ALA A 60 39.94 -22.57 -9.02
CA ALA A 60 39.16 -22.21 -10.21
C ALA A 60 37.89 -23.05 -10.35
N ALA A 61 37.98 -24.38 -10.16
CA ALA A 61 36.82 -25.27 -10.21
C ALA A 61 35.81 -24.98 -9.08
N LEU A 62 36.30 -24.67 -7.87
CA LEU A 62 35.47 -24.26 -6.73
C LEU A 62 34.78 -22.91 -6.97
N MET A 63 35.45 -21.96 -7.63
CA MET A 63 34.84 -20.68 -8.03
C MET A 63 33.67 -20.89 -9.01
N MET A 64 33.81 -21.83 -9.95
CA MET A 64 32.71 -22.17 -10.87
C MET A 64 31.53 -22.85 -10.16
N GLN A 65 31.79 -23.55 -9.05
CA GLN A 65 30.75 -24.04 -8.12
C GLN A 65 30.27 -22.98 -7.12
N LYS A 66 30.76 -21.73 -7.21
CA LYS A 66 30.46 -20.62 -6.30
C LYS A 66 30.83 -20.88 -4.84
N LYS A 67 31.72 -21.84 -4.59
CA LYS A 67 32.30 -22.15 -3.28
C LYS A 67 33.47 -21.22 -2.98
N TYR A 68 33.20 -19.92 -2.92
CA TYR A 68 34.24 -18.88 -2.82
C TYR A 68 35.09 -18.98 -1.55
N LYS A 69 34.51 -19.46 -0.44
CA LYS A 69 35.25 -19.67 0.82
C LYS A 69 36.32 -20.74 0.66
N ASP A 70 35.96 -21.88 0.07
CA ASP A 70 36.89 -22.99 -0.15
C ASP A 70 37.94 -22.62 -1.21
N ALA A 71 37.52 -21.94 -2.28
CA ALA A 71 38.42 -21.42 -3.30
C ALA A 71 39.44 -20.41 -2.73
N ALA A 72 39.02 -19.52 -1.82
CA ALA A 72 39.92 -18.58 -1.16
C ALA A 72 40.98 -19.29 -0.30
N ASN A 73 40.62 -20.38 0.38
CA ASN A 73 41.56 -21.19 1.16
C ASN A 73 42.61 -21.87 0.26
N ASP A 74 42.18 -22.39 -0.89
CA ASP A 74 43.08 -22.96 -1.89
C ASP A 74 44.00 -21.89 -2.50
N CYS A 75 43.47 -20.70 -2.81
CA CYS A 75 44.29 -19.58 -3.28
C CYS A 75 45.34 -19.15 -2.25
N ARG A 76 44.98 -19.10 -0.96
CA ARG A 76 45.94 -18.81 0.12
C ARG A 76 47.06 -19.85 0.17
N THR A 77 46.70 -21.14 0.12
CA THR A 77 47.71 -22.22 0.12
C THR A 77 48.60 -22.14 -1.13
N ALA A 78 48.01 -21.84 -2.29
CA ALA A 78 48.77 -21.67 -3.53
C ALA A 78 49.77 -20.51 -3.46
N THR A 79 49.42 -19.38 -2.82
CA THR A 79 50.32 -18.21 -2.68
C THR A 79 51.36 -18.37 -1.57
N GLU A 80 51.09 -19.21 -0.56
CA GLU A 80 52.09 -19.64 0.41
C GLU A 80 53.16 -20.54 -0.24
N LEU A 81 52.74 -21.46 -1.11
CA LEU A 81 53.64 -22.36 -1.85
C LEU A 81 54.39 -21.65 -3.00
N ASP A 82 53.74 -20.70 -3.68
CA ASP A 82 54.34 -19.89 -4.73
C ASP A 82 53.94 -18.40 -4.57
N PRO A 83 54.77 -17.60 -3.89
CA PRO A 83 54.53 -16.18 -3.68
C PRO A 83 54.59 -15.30 -4.93
N GLN A 84 54.94 -15.86 -6.09
CA GLN A 84 54.96 -15.16 -7.40
C GLN A 84 53.75 -15.53 -8.28
N ASN A 85 52.86 -16.40 -7.80
CA ASN A 85 51.68 -16.83 -8.54
C ASN A 85 50.59 -15.75 -8.62
N VAL A 86 50.71 -14.84 -9.59
CA VAL A 86 49.75 -13.75 -9.81
C VAL A 86 48.31 -14.26 -9.96
N LYS A 87 48.10 -15.39 -10.66
CA LYS A 87 46.76 -15.95 -10.88
C LYS A 87 46.09 -16.38 -9.57
N ALA A 88 46.87 -16.92 -8.63
CA ALA A 88 46.34 -17.31 -7.32
C ALA A 88 45.92 -16.08 -6.50
N PHE A 89 46.69 -14.99 -6.51
CA PHE A 89 46.30 -13.72 -5.88
C PHE A 89 45.04 -13.12 -6.54
N LEU A 90 44.96 -13.09 -7.88
CA LEU A 90 43.79 -12.58 -8.60
C LEU A 90 42.51 -13.37 -8.28
N ARG A 91 42.60 -14.70 -8.26
CA ARG A 91 41.47 -15.59 -7.89
C ARG A 91 41.09 -15.41 -6.42
N GLY A 92 42.07 -15.33 -5.52
CA GLY A 92 41.84 -15.04 -4.11
C GLY A 92 41.11 -13.71 -3.91
N GLY A 93 41.58 -12.64 -4.57
CA GLY A 93 40.94 -11.33 -4.55
C GLY A 93 39.49 -11.39 -5.04
N LYS A 94 39.23 -12.10 -6.14
CA LYS A 94 37.87 -12.26 -6.68
C LYS A 94 36.96 -13.08 -5.75
N CYS A 95 37.49 -14.10 -5.08
CA CYS A 95 36.75 -14.86 -4.07
C CYS A 95 36.38 -13.97 -2.88
N HIS A 96 37.33 -13.19 -2.36
CA HIS A 96 37.07 -12.25 -1.27
C HIS A 96 36.07 -11.16 -1.66
N LEU A 97 36.13 -10.64 -2.88
CA LEU A 97 35.15 -9.69 -3.41
C LEU A 97 33.74 -10.29 -3.44
N ASN A 98 33.56 -11.51 -3.97
CA ASN A 98 32.27 -12.19 -3.98
C ASN A 98 31.74 -12.54 -2.57
N MET A 99 32.61 -12.65 -1.58
CA MET A 99 32.22 -12.80 -0.17
C MET A 99 31.94 -11.46 0.54
N GLY A 100 32.18 -10.32 -0.12
CA GLY A 100 32.06 -8.98 0.46
C GLY A 100 33.23 -8.58 1.38
N ASN A 101 34.32 -9.35 1.38
CA ASN A 101 35.53 -9.09 2.18
C ASN A 101 36.46 -8.13 1.43
N LEU A 102 36.04 -6.86 1.32
CA LEU A 102 36.69 -5.87 0.46
C LEU A 102 38.14 -5.54 0.84
N GLU A 103 38.44 -5.54 2.14
CA GLU A 103 39.81 -5.31 2.64
C GLU A 103 40.75 -6.43 2.20
N GLU A 104 40.36 -7.69 2.42
CA GLU A 104 41.13 -8.85 1.97
C GLU A 104 41.30 -8.87 0.45
N ALA A 105 40.22 -8.58 -0.29
CA ALA A 105 40.29 -8.47 -1.74
C ALA A 105 41.34 -7.43 -2.17
N GLY A 106 41.38 -6.28 -1.48
CA GLY A 106 42.38 -5.25 -1.67
C GLY A 106 43.80 -5.74 -1.40
N ARG A 107 44.03 -6.46 -0.30
CA ARG A 107 45.34 -7.04 0.02
C ARG A 107 45.83 -8.00 -1.07
N GLN A 108 44.95 -8.88 -1.56
CA GLN A 108 45.27 -9.83 -2.63
C GLN A 108 45.60 -9.12 -3.94
N TYR A 109 44.76 -8.17 -4.38
CA TYR A 109 45.01 -7.43 -5.62
C TYR A 109 46.24 -6.52 -5.54
N ASN A 110 46.49 -5.87 -4.40
CA ASN A 110 47.72 -5.09 -4.21
C ASN A 110 48.97 -5.97 -4.32
N ARG A 111 48.93 -7.19 -3.76
CA ARG A 111 50.05 -8.12 -3.89
C ARG A 111 50.24 -8.58 -5.34
N ALA A 112 49.16 -8.86 -6.06
CA ALA A 112 49.20 -9.18 -7.49
C ALA A 112 49.79 -8.01 -8.31
N MET A 113 49.40 -6.76 -8.03
CA MET A 113 49.92 -5.57 -8.71
C MET A 113 51.43 -5.39 -8.52
N GLN A 114 51.97 -5.74 -7.35
CA GLN A 114 53.42 -5.67 -7.10
C GLN A 114 54.23 -6.65 -7.97
N ILE A 115 53.60 -7.75 -8.42
CA ILE A 115 54.24 -8.79 -9.22
C ILE A 115 54.02 -8.52 -10.71
N ASP A 116 52.77 -8.27 -11.11
CA ASP A 116 52.38 -7.93 -12.49
C ASP A 116 51.23 -6.93 -12.50
N THR A 117 51.58 -5.66 -12.70
CA THR A 117 50.63 -4.55 -12.81
C THR A 117 49.67 -4.72 -13.98
N ASN A 118 50.17 -5.17 -15.15
CA ASN A 118 49.39 -5.13 -16.39
C ASN A 118 48.22 -6.13 -16.36
N SER A 119 48.47 -7.35 -15.87
CA SER A 119 47.39 -8.34 -15.75
C SER A 119 46.42 -8.06 -14.59
N THR A 120 46.84 -7.28 -13.60
CA THR A 120 46.05 -7.01 -12.38
C THR A 120 45.23 -5.72 -12.43
N GLN A 121 45.66 -4.71 -13.20
CA GLN A 121 45.11 -3.35 -13.17
C GLN A 121 43.58 -3.30 -13.31
N ARG A 122 43.01 -4.13 -14.19
CA ARG A 122 41.56 -4.18 -14.41
C ARG A 122 40.80 -4.61 -13.16
N GLU A 123 41.21 -5.71 -12.52
CA GLU A 123 40.53 -6.23 -11.33
C GLU A 123 40.72 -5.31 -10.13
N TYR A 124 41.89 -4.67 -10.01
CA TYR A 124 42.11 -3.64 -9.01
C TYR A 124 41.16 -2.45 -9.21
N ASN A 125 41.01 -1.94 -10.44
CA ASN A 125 40.09 -0.84 -10.75
C ASN A 125 38.63 -1.22 -10.44
N ASN A 126 38.22 -2.45 -10.76
CA ASN A 126 36.90 -2.97 -10.39
C ASN A 126 36.67 -2.91 -8.87
N LEU A 127 37.65 -3.34 -8.07
CA LEU A 127 37.56 -3.23 -6.61
C LEU A 127 37.45 -1.76 -6.16
N GLN A 128 38.21 -0.84 -6.75
CA GLN A 128 38.13 0.58 -6.41
C GLN A 128 36.73 1.16 -6.68
N HIS A 129 36.10 0.76 -7.80
CA HIS A 129 34.70 1.13 -8.05
C HIS A 129 33.77 0.59 -6.97
N VAL A 130 33.91 -0.68 -6.58
CA VAL A 130 33.09 -1.27 -5.51
C VAL A 130 33.30 -0.54 -4.18
N LEU A 131 34.54 -0.23 -3.80
CA LEU A 131 34.85 0.52 -2.57
C LEU A 131 34.19 1.90 -2.59
N ASN A 132 34.26 2.61 -3.72
CA ASN A 132 33.61 3.91 -3.89
C ASN A 132 32.08 3.81 -3.78
N TYR A 133 31.47 2.80 -4.42
CA TYR A 133 30.03 2.58 -4.29
C TYR A 133 29.62 2.23 -2.86
N MET A 134 30.38 1.39 -2.16
CA MET A 134 30.09 1.04 -0.77
C MET A 134 30.26 2.23 0.18
N ALA A 135 31.22 3.13 -0.07
CA ALA A 135 31.33 4.39 0.66
C ALA A 135 30.12 5.30 0.42
N GLN A 136 29.63 5.38 -0.82
CA GLN A 136 28.40 6.09 -1.14
C GLN A 136 27.18 5.46 -0.45
N VAL A 137 27.04 4.13 -0.46
CA VAL A 137 25.96 3.42 0.24
C VAL A 137 25.91 3.84 1.71
N ASN A 138 27.05 3.76 2.42
CA ASN A 138 27.13 4.14 3.82
C ASN A 138 26.74 5.62 4.04
N THR A 139 27.20 6.52 3.15
CA THR A 139 26.90 7.96 3.23
C THR A 139 25.42 8.24 2.99
N PHE A 140 24.83 7.64 1.96
CA PHE A 140 23.42 7.82 1.61
C PHE A 140 22.49 7.20 2.66
N MET A 141 22.82 6.03 3.20
CA MET A 141 22.04 5.43 4.31
C MET A 141 22.10 6.29 5.57
N ALA A 142 23.28 6.84 5.93
CA ALA A 142 23.41 7.73 7.08
C ALA A 142 22.58 9.03 6.94
N ASN A 143 22.37 9.49 5.71
CA ASN A 143 21.57 10.68 5.39
C ASN A 143 20.10 10.35 5.04
N ASN A 144 19.63 9.11 5.26
CA ASN A 144 18.28 8.65 4.89
C ASN A 144 17.93 8.79 3.39
N GLN A 145 18.93 8.84 2.51
CA GLN A 145 18.77 8.92 1.05
C GLN A 145 18.69 7.51 0.45
N TRP A 146 17.65 6.76 0.83
CA TRP A 146 17.52 5.32 0.56
C TRP A 146 17.56 4.95 -0.92
N GLY A 147 16.92 5.75 -1.78
CA GLY A 147 16.94 5.54 -3.24
C GLY A 147 18.34 5.65 -3.86
N LEU A 148 19.15 6.60 -3.40
CA LEU A 148 20.53 6.76 -3.84
C LEU A 148 21.40 5.62 -3.30
N ALA A 149 21.20 5.25 -2.02
CA ALA A 149 21.87 4.12 -1.40
C ALA A 149 21.61 2.81 -2.17
N ARG A 150 20.34 2.51 -2.49
CA ARG A 150 19.97 1.33 -3.28
C ARG A 150 20.64 1.34 -4.66
N ASN A 151 20.59 2.46 -5.37
CA ASN A 151 21.22 2.56 -6.70
C ASN A 151 22.74 2.35 -6.64
N SER A 152 23.43 2.90 -5.65
CA SER A 152 24.88 2.67 -5.46
C SER A 152 25.17 1.21 -5.06
N LEU A 153 24.30 0.60 -4.24
CA LEU A 153 24.43 -0.80 -3.84
C LEU A 153 24.22 -1.75 -5.04
N ASP A 154 23.24 -1.48 -5.90
CA ASP A 154 23.01 -2.26 -7.11
C ASP A 154 24.21 -2.19 -8.07
N ARG A 155 24.87 -1.04 -8.16
CA ARG A 155 26.13 -0.89 -8.91
C ARG A 155 27.31 -1.65 -8.28
N ALA A 156 27.36 -1.77 -6.95
CA ALA A 156 28.36 -2.61 -6.30
C ALA A 156 28.08 -4.10 -6.56
N ILE A 157 26.80 -4.50 -6.50
CA ILE A 157 26.34 -5.87 -6.73
C ILE A 157 26.67 -6.33 -8.16
N SER A 158 26.67 -5.44 -9.16
CA SER A 158 27.02 -5.84 -10.54
C SER A 158 28.46 -6.33 -10.71
N PHE A 159 29.34 -6.20 -9.71
CA PHE A 159 30.72 -6.71 -9.73
C PHE A 159 30.90 -8.08 -9.05
N VAL A 160 29.86 -8.59 -8.39
CA VAL A 160 29.84 -9.92 -7.75
C VAL A 160 28.91 -10.86 -8.51
N ASP A 161 29.02 -12.16 -8.23
CA ASP A 161 28.13 -13.18 -8.78
C ASP A 161 26.70 -12.97 -8.26
N SER A 162 25.74 -12.87 -9.18
CA SER A 162 24.33 -12.59 -8.88
C SER A 162 23.68 -13.64 -8.01
N ASP A 163 24.20 -14.87 -8.03
CA ASP A 163 23.60 -16.00 -7.35
C ASP A 163 24.12 -16.12 -5.91
N VAL A 164 25.19 -15.41 -5.57
CA VAL A 164 25.81 -15.40 -4.24
C VAL A 164 26.12 -13.98 -3.79
N ILE A 165 25.08 -13.16 -3.67
CA ILE A 165 25.21 -11.81 -3.11
C ILE A 165 25.60 -11.92 -1.62
N PRO A 166 26.64 -11.20 -1.15
CA PRO A 166 27.05 -11.19 0.25
C PRO A 166 25.89 -10.91 1.21
N VAL A 167 25.83 -11.67 2.32
CA VAL A 167 24.77 -11.53 3.33
C VAL A 167 24.67 -10.09 3.84
N LYS A 168 25.81 -9.44 4.11
CA LYS A 168 25.85 -8.04 4.56
C LYS A 168 25.23 -7.08 3.53
N TRP A 169 25.41 -7.33 2.24
CA TRP A 169 24.85 -6.50 1.19
C TRP A 169 23.35 -6.72 1.03
N ARG A 170 22.88 -7.97 1.19
CA ARG A 170 21.44 -8.28 1.24
C ARG A 170 20.75 -7.64 2.45
N VAL A 171 21.43 -7.58 3.60
CA VAL A 171 20.97 -6.82 4.78
C VAL A 171 20.82 -5.34 4.41
N MET A 172 21.82 -4.74 3.75
CA MET A 172 21.71 -3.35 3.27
C MET A 172 20.57 -3.15 2.25
N GLN A 173 20.34 -4.09 1.32
CA GLN A 173 19.20 -4.02 0.40
C GLN A 173 17.86 -4.00 1.16
N ALA A 174 17.71 -4.84 2.19
CA ALA A 174 16.53 -4.84 3.04
C ALA A 174 16.38 -3.54 3.84
N GLU A 175 17.48 -2.96 4.34
CA GLU A 175 17.47 -1.66 5.03
C GLU A 175 17.04 -0.53 4.10
N CYS A 176 17.56 -0.48 2.87
CA CYS A 176 17.14 0.47 1.85
C CYS A 176 15.66 0.31 1.51
N ALA A 177 15.18 -0.92 1.27
CA ALA A 177 13.78 -1.19 0.96
C ALA A 177 12.84 -0.75 2.12
N LEU A 178 13.23 -0.98 3.38
CA LEU A 178 12.51 -0.47 4.55
C LEU A 178 12.47 1.05 4.59
N GLY A 179 13.59 1.72 4.31
CA GLY A 179 13.68 3.18 4.29
C GLY A 179 12.87 3.82 3.16
N GLU A 180 12.76 3.15 2.02
CA GLU A 180 11.87 3.52 0.90
C GLU A 180 10.39 3.20 1.18
N LYS A 181 10.05 2.65 2.35
CA LYS A 181 8.72 2.13 2.70
C LYS A 181 8.21 1.03 1.75
N ASN A 182 9.13 0.36 1.04
CA ASN A 182 8.83 -0.78 0.18
C ASN A 182 8.81 -2.08 1.01
N TYR A 183 7.77 -2.27 1.80
CA TYR A 183 7.66 -3.37 2.76
C TYR A 183 7.56 -4.75 2.11
N SER A 184 7.01 -4.85 0.90
CA SER A 184 6.91 -6.11 0.16
C SER A 184 8.28 -6.63 -0.26
N GLU A 185 9.12 -5.75 -0.82
CA GLU A 185 10.48 -6.07 -1.21
C GLU A 185 11.36 -6.36 0.01
N ALA A 186 11.26 -5.53 1.06
CA ALA A 186 11.94 -5.78 2.32
C ALA A 186 11.58 -7.18 2.88
N SER A 187 10.29 -7.53 2.90
CA SER A 187 9.82 -8.84 3.36
C SER A 187 10.40 -10.00 2.54
N ARG A 188 10.45 -9.85 1.20
CA ARG A 188 11.02 -10.86 0.30
C ARG A 188 12.49 -11.12 0.62
N ILE A 189 13.29 -10.06 0.76
CA ILE A 189 14.71 -10.16 1.08
C ILE A 189 14.89 -10.76 2.48
N VAL A 190 14.18 -10.27 3.49
CA VAL A 190 14.27 -10.78 4.87
C VAL A 190 13.92 -12.26 4.96
N ASN A 191 12.82 -12.69 4.33
CA ASN A 191 12.45 -14.11 4.32
C ASN A 191 13.54 -14.98 3.68
N SER A 192 14.19 -14.47 2.63
CA SER A 192 15.30 -15.17 1.99
C SER A 192 16.58 -15.21 2.84
N LEU A 193 16.81 -14.24 3.73
CA LEU A 193 17.90 -14.23 4.70
C LEU A 193 17.64 -15.22 5.84
N VAL A 194 16.41 -15.25 6.37
CA VAL A 194 16.00 -16.19 7.43
C VAL A 194 16.04 -17.64 6.94
N ARG A 195 15.70 -17.91 5.67
CA ARG A 195 15.86 -19.24 5.06
C ARG A 195 17.32 -19.68 4.97
N LEU A 196 18.24 -18.74 4.72
CA LEU A 196 19.66 -19.04 4.63
C LEU A 196 20.27 -19.31 6.02
N ASN A 197 19.90 -18.50 7.01
CA ASN A 197 20.27 -18.71 8.40
C ASN A 197 19.17 -18.17 9.32
N SER A 198 18.42 -19.09 9.94
CA SER A 198 17.31 -18.76 10.83
C SER A 198 17.74 -18.14 12.16
N GLN A 199 19.02 -18.27 12.52
CA GLN A 199 19.62 -17.72 13.74
C GLN A 199 20.45 -16.45 13.48
N ASN A 200 20.32 -15.85 12.29
CA ASN A 200 20.99 -14.59 12.01
C ASN A 200 20.27 -13.42 12.74
N PRO A 201 20.94 -12.74 13.70
CA PRO A 201 20.31 -11.68 14.47
C PRO A 201 19.86 -10.50 13.57
N ASP A 202 20.67 -10.08 12.59
CA ASP A 202 20.30 -9.00 11.66
C ASP A 202 19.05 -9.35 10.85
N ALA A 203 18.93 -10.59 10.37
CA ALA A 203 17.75 -11.03 9.61
C ALA A 203 16.48 -11.03 10.48
N LEU A 204 16.57 -11.50 11.73
CA LEU A 204 15.46 -11.48 12.70
C LEU A 204 15.08 -10.04 13.08
N PHE A 205 16.06 -9.16 13.26
CA PHE A 205 15.82 -7.75 13.54
C PHE A 205 15.18 -7.02 12.36
N LEU A 206 15.62 -7.26 11.13
CA LEU A 206 14.97 -6.70 9.95
C LEU A 206 13.53 -7.20 9.81
N ARG A 207 13.27 -8.47 10.16
CA ARG A 207 11.90 -9.01 10.23
C ARG A 207 11.05 -8.28 11.27
N ALA A 208 11.61 -8.00 12.45
CA ALA A 208 10.95 -7.21 13.47
C ALA A 208 10.64 -5.79 12.98
N ARG A 209 11.55 -5.15 12.23
CA ARG A 209 11.35 -3.83 11.62
C ARG A 209 10.25 -3.83 10.56
N VAL A 210 10.19 -4.85 9.71
CA VAL A 210 9.08 -5.00 8.74
C VAL A 210 7.73 -5.01 9.46
N PHE A 211 7.59 -5.83 10.50
CA PHE A 211 6.35 -5.87 11.28
C PHE A 211 6.09 -4.57 12.03
N TYR A 212 7.14 -3.90 12.51
CA TYR A 212 7.01 -2.63 13.21
C TYR A 212 6.45 -1.55 12.29
N SER A 213 6.97 -1.48 11.06
CA SER A 213 6.47 -0.57 10.03
C SER A 213 5.03 -0.87 9.61
N GLN A 214 4.56 -2.11 9.76
CA GLN A 214 3.15 -2.48 9.48
C GLN A 214 2.21 -2.25 10.68
N GLY A 215 2.72 -1.72 11.79
CA GLY A 215 1.95 -1.54 13.03
C GLY A 215 1.67 -2.86 13.78
N GLU A 216 2.43 -3.92 13.50
CA GLU A 216 2.27 -5.25 14.10
C GLU A 216 3.21 -5.44 15.31
N ASN A 217 3.06 -4.58 16.33
CA ASN A 217 3.97 -4.49 17.49
C ASN A 217 4.18 -5.81 18.24
N GLN A 218 3.15 -6.66 18.36
CA GLN A 218 3.28 -7.95 19.04
C GLN A 218 4.28 -8.88 18.31
N LYS A 219 4.23 -8.89 16.97
CA LYS A 219 5.19 -9.64 16.14
C LYS A 219 6.57 -9.00 16.19
N THR A 220 6.66 -7.67 16.21
CA THR A 220 7.93 -6.95 16.43
C THR A 220 8.60 -7.38 17.73
N VAL A 221 7.85 -7.39 18.85
CA VAL A 221 8.36 -7.79 20.16
C VAL A 221 8.90 -9.21 20.13
N ALA A 222 8.17 -10.16 19.53
CA ALA A 222 8.59 -11.55 19.42
C ALA A 222 9.92 -11.68 18.64
N HIS A 223 10.02 -11.07 17.46
CA HIS A 223 11.23 -11.17 16.63
C HIS A 223 12.43 -10.39 17.20
N CYS A 224 12.22 -9.28 17.90
CA CYS A 224 13.31 -8.63 18.63
C CYS A 224 13.85 -9.52 19.76
N GLN A 225 12.97 -10.25 20.48
CA GLN A 225 13.41 -11.20 21.50
C GLN A 225 14.16 -12.38 20.90
N GLU A 226 13.76 -12.87 19.72
CA GLU A 226 14.52 -13.89 18.98
C GLU A 226 15.90 -13.39 18.58
N ALA A 227 15.98 -12.17 18.02
CA ALA A 227 17.26 -11.55 17.67
C ALA A 227 18.18 -11.42 18.90
N LEU A 228 17.64 -11.01 20.06
CA LEU A 228 18.40 -10.90 21.32
C LEU A 228 18.76 -12.26 21.95
N ARG A 229 18.03 -13.33 21.62
CA ARG A 229 18.43 -14.70 22.01
C ARG A 229 19.63 -15.17 21.20
N CYS A 230 19.73 -14.77 19.93
CA CYS A 230 20.88 -15.04 19.07
C CYS A 230 22.10 -14.15 19.41
N ASP A 231 21.86 -12.89 19.74
CA ASP A 231 22.89 -11.92 20.15
C ASP A 231 22.37 -11.02 21.29
N PRO A 232 22.71 -11.35 22.56
CA PRO A 232 22.28 -10.56 23.72
C PRO A 232 22.72 -9.09 23.70
N ASP A 233 23.82 -8.77 23.01
CA ASP A 233 24.39 -7.42 22.93
C ASP A 233 23.87 -6.64 21.73
N PHE A 234 22.86 -7.17 21.01
CA PHE A 234 22.30 -6.51 19.85
C PHE A 234 21.49 -5.26 20.21
N THR A 235 22.19 -4.12 20.29
CA THR A 235 21.65 -2.83 20.74
C THR A 235 20.46 -2.35 19.92
N LYS A 236 20.50 -2.49 18.58
CA LYS A 236 19.40 -2.08 17.69
C LYS A 236 18.10 -2.82 18.03
N ALA A 237 18.16 -4.15 18.22
CA ALA A 237 17.00 -4.96 18.60
C ALA A 237 16.49 -4.61 20.00
N ARG A 238 17.39 -4.34 20.95
CA ARG A 238 17.03 -3.91 22.32
C ARG A 238 16.26 -2.60 22.34
N SER A 239 16.73 -1.60 21.58
CA SER A 239 16.08 -0.29 21.47
C SER A 239 14.68 -0.40 20.87
N LEU A 240 14.55 -1.12 19.75
CA LEU A 240 13.25 -1.34 19.10
C LEU A 240 12.28 -2.11 20.01
N LEU A 241 12.77 -3.13 20.72
CA LEU A 241 11.96 -3.88 21.69
C LEU A 241 11.41 -3.00 22.80
N LYS A 242 12.24 -2.11 23.37
CA LYS A 242 11.83 -1.20 24.44
C LYS A 242 10.71 -0.26 23.95
N MET A 243 10.88 0.31 22.76
CA MET A 243 9.92 1.21 22.14
C MET A 243 8.59 0.49 21.84
N ALA A 244 8.64 -0.65 21.14
CA ALA A 244 7.44 -1.42 20.81
C ALA A 244 6.65 -1.87 22.06
N ARG A 245 7.35 -2.26 23.14
CA ARG A 245 6.71 -2.59 24.42
C ARG A 245 6.05 -1.38 25.09
N ALA A 246 6.69 -0.21 25.04
CA ALA A 246 6.13 1.00 25.62
C ALA A 246 4.83 1.41 24.90
N ILE A 247 4.82 1.36 23.56
CA ILE A 247 3.62 1.64 22.76
C ILE A 247 2.52 0.62 23.08
N GLU A 248 2.85 -0.67 23.10
CA GLU A 248 1.84 -1.71 23.38
C GLU A 248 1.23 -1.54 24.76
N LYS A 249 2.05 -1.24 25.77
CA LYS A 249 1.59 -0.97 27.14
C LYS A 249 0.59 0.19 27.16
N GLN A 250 0.95 1.36 26.59
CA GLN A 250 0.06 2.53 26.58
C GLN A 250 -1.23 2.25 25.79
N LYS A 251 -1.13 1.56 24.65
CA LYS A 251 -2.29 1.14 23.86
C LYS A 251 -3.21 0.21 24.65
N GLU A 252 -2.67 -0.76 25.39
CA GLU A 252 -3.45 -1.67 26.24
C GLU A 252 -4.11 -0.94 27.41
N GLU A 253 -3.38 -0.04 28.08
CA GLU A 253 -3.93 0.84 29.12
C GLU A 253 -5.11 1.66 28.58
N GLY A 254 -4.97 2.28 27.41
CA GLY A 254 -6.04 3.02 26.74
C GLY A 254 -7.24 2.15 26.36
N ASN A 255 -7.00 0.96 25.79
CA ASN A 255 -8.04 0.00 25.44
C ASN A 255 -8.84 -0.46 26.67
N ASN A 256 -8.16 -0.72 27.79
CA ASN A 256 -8.77 -1.16 29.03
C ASN A 256 -9.59 -0.03 29.67
N ALA A 257 -9.04 1.19 29.71
CA ALA A 257 -9.74 2.38 30.18
C ALA A 257 -10.99 2.67 29.34
N PHE A 258 -10.92 2.57 28.02
CA PHE A 258 -12.06 2.76 27.12
C PHE A 258 -13.17 1.74 27.37
N LYS A 259 -12.82 0.46 27.57
CA LYS A 259 -13.77 -0.60 27.96
C LYS A 259 -14.40 -0.35 29.33
N ALA A 260 -13.62 0.17 30.28
CA ALA A 260 -14.08 0.57 31.60
C ALA A 260 -14.85 1.92 31.61
N ASN A 261 -15.06 2.53 30.43
CA ASN A 261 -15.69 3.84 30.26
C ASN A 261 -14.97 4.99 31.01
N GLN A 262 -13.69 4.83 31.30
CA GLN A 262 -12.81 5.86 31.84
C GLN A 262 -12.21 6.65 30.67
N LEU A 263 -13.00 7.54 30.10
CA LEU A 263 -12.68 8.18 28.82
C LEU A 263 -11.42 9.07 28.89
N ASP A 264 -11.24 9.85 29.95
CA ASP A 264 -10.06 10.72 30.08
C ASP A 264 -8.76 9.90 30.19
N ASN A 265 -8.76 8.86 31.03
CA ASN A 265 -7.63 7.94 31.12
C ASN A 265 -7.31 7.25 29.77
N ALA A 266 -8.34 6.92 28.99
CA ALA A 266 -8.16 6.33 27.67
C ALA A 266 -7.52 7.33 26.69
N TYR A 267 -7.97 8.58 26.71
CA TYR A 267 -7.43 9.66 25.90
C TYR A 267 -5.94 9.90 26.22
N ASP A 268 -5.61 10.00 27.51
CA ASP A 268 -4.25 10.23 27.98
C ASP A 268 -3.31 9.08 27.58
N ALA A 269 -3.75 7.83 27.74
CA ALA A 269 -2.96 6.66 27.36
C ALA A 269 -2.69 6.57 25.85
N TYR A 270 -3.69 6.85 25.00
CA TYR A 270 -3.47 6.89 23.55
C TYR A 270 -2.57 8.07 23.13
N THR A 271 -2.67 9.21 23.81
CA THR A 271 -1.79 10.36 23.58
C THR A 271 -0.35 10.02 23.95
N ALA A 272 -0.14 9.43 25.13
CA ALA A 272 1.16 8.94 25.55
C ALA A 272 1.74 7.88 24.58
N ALA A 273 0.89 7.03 23.97
CA ALA A 273 1.31 6.09 22.95
C ALA A 273 1.82 6.78 21.67
N LEU A 274 1.13 7.84 21.22
CA LEU A 274 1.49 8.64 20.04
C LEU A 274 2.82 9.40 20.25
N ASP A 275 3.09 9.83 21.48
CA ASP A 275 4.31 10.59 21.81
C ASP A 275 5.59 9.72 21.81
N ILE A 276 5.46 8.38 21.91
CA ILE A 276 6.61 7.47 21.97
C ILE A 276 7.35 7.39 20.63
N ASP A 277 6.61 7.29 19.53
CA ASP A 277 7.17 7.25 18.18
C ASP A 277 6.25 7.98 17.18
N PRO A 278 6.44 9.31 17.02
CA PRO A 278 5.65 10.09 16.07
C PRO A 278 5.86 9.71 14.60
N THR A 279 6.87 8.89 14.29
CA THR A 279 7.26 8.57 12.90
C THR A 279 6.67 7.27 12.37
N ASN A 280 6.00 6.48 13.21
CA ASN A 280 5.37 5.23 12.78
C ASN A 280 3.95 5.45 12.26
N ASP A 281 3.83 5.74 10.97
CA ASP A 281 2.56 6.08 10.31
C ASP A 281 1.43 5.07 10.57
N HIS A 282 1.69 3.78 10.31
CA HIS A 282 0.66 2.73 10.44
C HIS A 282 0.22 2.50 11.89
N MET A 283 1.13 2.57 12.86
CA MET A 283 0.78 2.49 14.28
C MET A 283 -0.01 3.73 14.71
N ASN A 284 0.46 4.91 14.33
CA ASN A 284 -0.14 6.18 14.73
C ASN A 284 -1.54 6.33 14.12
N SER A 285 -1.77 5.89 12.89
CA SER A 285 -3.11 5.86 12.30
C SER A 285 -4.12 5.07 13.15
N ARG A 286 -3.72 3.89 13.65
CA ARG A 286 -4.54 3.08 14.56
C ARG A 286 -4.77 3.77 15.91
N LEU A 287 -3.75 4.42 16.46
CA LEU A 287 -3.82 5.14 17.74
C LEU A 287 -4.71 6.38 17.65
N TYR A 288 -4.56 7.22 16.62
CA TYR A 288 -5.43 8.37 16.37
C TYR A 288 -6.88 7.93 16.20
N SER A 289 -7.15 6.87 15.44
CA SER A 289 -8.51 6.33 15.31
C SER A 289 -9.08 5.82 16.64
N ASN A 290 -8.27 5.20 17.49
CA ASN A 290 -8.70 4.81 18.83
C ASN A 290 -8.99 6.02 19.72
N ARG A 291 -8.16 7.08 19.67
CA ARG A 291 -8.38 8.32 20.40
C ARG A 291 -9.61 9.08 19.89
N ALA A 292 -9.86 9.10 18.58
CA ALA A 292 -11.11 9.59 17.99
C ALA A 292 -12.34 8.86 18.54
N ALA A 293 -12.25 7.55 18.79
CA ALA A 293 -13.32 6.79 19.45
C ALA A 293 -13.67 7.32 20.84
N VAL A 294 -12.63 7.67 21.61
CA VAL A 294 -12.77 8.24 22.95
C VAL A 294 -13.47 9.60 22.85
N LEU A 295 -12.97 10.47 21.98
CA LEU A 295 -13.51 11.81 21.74
C LEU A 295 -14.97 11.78 21.27
N GLN A 296 -15.31 10.85 20.38
CA GLN A 296 -16.69 10.63 19.93
C GLN A 296 -17.61 10.26 21.10
N LYS A 297 -17.17 9.36 22.01
CA LYS A 297 -17.93 9.05 23.23
C LYS A 297 -18.04 10.23 24.19
N GLN A 298 -17.04 11.11 24.21
CA GLN A 298 -17.06 12.37 24.97
C GLN A 298 -17.92 13.45 24.30
N LYS A 299 -18.48 13.21 23.11
CA LYS A 299 -19.19 14.19 22.27
C LYS A 299 -18.32 15.38 21.82
N LYS A 300 -17.00 15.20 21.81
CA LYS A 300 -16.03 16.17 21.29
C LYS A 300 -15.79 15.90 19.80
N PHE A 301 -16.82 16.11 18.99
CA PHE A 301 -16.82 15.67 17.59
C PHE A 301 -15.78 16.39 16.73
N GLU A 302 -15.55 17.69 16.93
CA GLU A 302 -14.54 18.45 16.17
C GLU A 302 -13.12 17.90 16.39
N GLU A 303 -12.76 17.62 17.65
CA GLU A 303 -11.47 16.99 17.97
C GLU A 303 -11.37 15.57 17.40
N ALA A 304 -12.47 14.80 17.43
CA ALA A 304 -12.52 13.46 16.87
C ALA A 304 -12.33 13.46 15.34
N LEU A 305 -12.87 14.46 14.64
CA LEU A 305 -12.69 14.66 13.21
C LEU A 305 -11.21 14.91 12.88
N LEU A 306 -10.52 15.78 13.64
CA LEU A 306 -9.08 16.02 13.46
C LEU A 306 -8.24 14.76 13.63
N ASP A 307 -8.54 13.94 14.65
CA ASP A 307 -7.86 12.66 14.84
C ASP A 307 -8.14 11.68 13.69
N CYS A 308 -9.38 11.64 13.18
CA CYS A 308 -9.70 10.81 12.02
C CYS A 308 -8.98 11.28 10.75
N ASP A 309 -8.90 12.59 10.52
CA ASP A 309 -8.17 13.18 9.40
C ASP A 309 -6.69 12.83 9.48
N LYS A 310 -6.08 12.95 10.66
CA LYS A 310 -4.68 12.56 10.88
C LYS A 310 -4.47 11.07 10.66
N ALA A 311 -5.40 10.23 11.10
CA ALA A 311 -5.31 8.79 10.86
C ALA A 311 -5.34 8.44 9.36
N ILE A 312 -6.20 9.11 8.58
CA ILE A 312 -6.31 8.93 7.14
C ILE A 312 -5.09 9.47 6.39
N GLU A 313 -4.54 10.61 6.82
CA GLU A 313 -3.32 11.19 6.26
C GLU A 313 -2.11 10.25 6.41
N LEU A 314 -2.05 9.52 7.53
CA LEU A 314 -0.95 8.58 7.80
C LEU A 314 -1.15 7.23 7.11
N ASP A 315 -2.39 6.77 6.96
CA ASP A 315 -2.72 5.51 6.31
C ASP A 315 -4.07 5.64 5.59
N GLU A 316 -4.02 5.96 4.29
CA GLU A 316 -5.20 6.15 3.46
C GLU A 316 -6.04 4.88 3.31
N GLU A 317 -5.42 3.71 3.47
CA GLU A 317 -6.10 2.40 3.41
C GLU A 317 -6.69 2.00 4.76
N PHE A 318 -6.56 2.83 5.80
CA PHE A 318 -7.13 2.55 7.10
C PHE A 318 -8.62 2.93 7.18
N TYR A 319 -9.45 2.12 6.52
CA TYR A 319 -10.90 2.34 6.37
C TYR A 319 -11.69 2.47 7.68
N LYS A 320 -11.15 1.97 8.81
CA LYS A 320 -11.77 2.21 10.13
C LYS A 320 -11.80 3.69 10.49
N ALA A 321 -10.82 4.49 10.07
CA ALA A 321 -10.82 5.94 10.31
C ALA A 321 -11.95 6.64 9.54
N TYR A 322 -12.22 6.26 8.29
CA TYR A 322 -13.35 6.77 7.51
C TYR A 322 -14.70 6.44 8.17
N SER A 323 -14.86 5.20 8.64
CA SER A 323 -16.07 4.79 9.36
C SER A 323 -16.31 5.64 10.62
N ARG A 324 -15.25 5.93 11.39
CA ARG A 324 -15.34 6.81 12.57
C ARG A 324 -15.66 8.25 12.20
N ARG A 325 -15.00 8.79 11.17
CA ARG A 325 -15.20 10.17 10.71
C ARG A 325 -16.63 10.36 10.20
N ALA A 326 -17.13 9.43 9.39
CA ALA A 326 -18.53 9.38 8.96
C ALA A 326 -19.49 9.31 10.14
N GLY A 327 -19.17 8.52 11.16
CA GLY A 327 -19.93 8.49 12.41
C GLY A 327 -19.98 9.84 13.13
N CYS A 328 -18.88 10.61 13.13
CA CYS A 328 -18.87 11.96 13.69
C CYS A 328 -19.69 12.93 12.83
N TYR A 329 -19.55 12.85 11.51
CA TYR A 329 -20.34 13.67 10.58
C TYR A 329 -21.85 13.46 10.73
N MET A 330 -22.29 12.22 10.96
CA MET A 330 -23.70 11.91 11.25
C MET A 330 -24.20 12.60 12.52
N GLU A 331 -23.38 12.69 13.57
CA GLU A 331 -23.74 13.35 14.84
C GLU A 331 -23.71 14.88 14.73
N THR A 332 -22.88 15.42 13.84
CA THR A 332 -22.80 16.87 13.55
C THR A 332 -23.71 17.33 12.40
N GLU A 333 -24.59 16.45 11.91
CA GLU A 333 -25.53 16.70 10.79
C GLU A 333 -24.87 17.08 9.45
N GLN A 334 -23.59 16.73 9.26
CA GLN A 334 -22.83 16.89 8.01
C GLN A 334 -23.05 15.66 7.12
N TYR A 335 -24.30 15.46 6.71
CA TYR A 335 -24.74 14.20 6.10
C TYR A 335 -24.09 13.93 4.73
N GLU A 336 -23.82 14.98 3.95
CA GLU A 336 -23.12 14.86 2.66
C GLU A 336 -21.72 14.26 2.83
N GLU A 337 -20.96 14.73 3.81
CA GLU A 337 -19.63 14.23 4.16
C GLU A 337 -19.70 12.78 4.66
N ALA A 338 -20.68 12.46 5.52
CA ALA A 338 -20.89 11.10 6.02
C ALA A 338 -21.16 10.11 4.87
N VAL A 339 -22.00 10.49 3.91
CA VAL A 339 -22.29 9.67 2.72
C VAL A 339 -21.03 9.44 1.89
N ARG A 340 -20.17 10.46 1.69
CA ARG A 340 -18.91 10.31 0.95
C ARG A 340 -17.99 9.28 1.61
N ASP A 341 -17.81 9.36 2.93
CA ASP A 341 -16.95 8.43 3.66
C ASP A 341 -17.52 7.00 3.73
N TYR A 342 -18.83 6.84 3.93
CA TYR A 342 -19.44 5.50 3.91
C TYR A 342 -19.42 4.86 2.52
N LYS A 343 -19.52 5.65 1.44
CA LYS A 343 -19.35 5.14 0.06
C LYS A 343 -17.98 4.51 -0.15
N LYS A 344 -16.90 5.16 0.34
CA LYS A 344 -15.56 4.57 0.31
C LYS A 344 -15.52 3.19 0.98
N LEU A 345 -16.22 2.99 2.09
CA LEU A 345 -16.26 1.68 2.75
C LEU A 345 -16.90 0.60 1.85
N THR A 346 -18.00 0.94 1.17
CA THR A 346 -18.69 0.02 0.25
C THR A 346 -17.89 -0.28 -1.03
N GLU A 347 -17.00 0.62 -1.45
CA GLU A 347 -16.09 0.38 -2.58
C GLU A 347 -15.00 -0.65 -2.22
N VAL A 348 -14.54 -0.64 -0.96
CA VAL A 348 -13.52 -1.57 -0.45
C VAL A 348 -14.09 -2.97 -0.25
N ASP A 349 -15.28 -3.06 0.34
CA ASP A 349 -15.97 -4.32 0.54
C ASP A 349 -17.45 -4.20 0.17
N ALA A 350 -17.71 -4.43 -1.12
CA ALA A 350 -19.06 -4.40 -1.68
C ALA A 350 -19.98 -5.49 -1.11
N SER A 351 -19.44 -6.52 -0.44
CA SER A 351 -20.22 -7.60 0.16
C SER A 351 -20.63 -7.32 1.61
N ASN A 352 -20.02 -6.31 2.25
CA ASN A 352 -20.23 -6.01 3.65
C ASN A 352 -21.59 -5.35 3.89
N ARG A 353 -22.53 -6.12 4.45
CA ARG A 353 -23.88 -5.66 4.79
C ARG A 353 -23.89 -4.50 5.78
N GLU A 354 -22.94 -4.44 6.70
CA GLU A 354 -22.86 -3.35 7.69
C GLU A 354 -22.54 -2.02 7.00
N TYR A 355 -21.61 -2.00 6.06
CA TYR A 355 -21.26 -0.79 5.30
C TYR A 355 -22.42 -0.27 4.47
N HIS A 356 -23.15 -1.17 3.80
CA HIS A 356 -24.38 -0.81 3.07
C HIS A 356 -25.45 -0.25 4.00
N ASN A 357 -25.62 -0.81 5.20
CA ASN A 357 -26.59 -0.30 6.17
C ASN A 357 -26.20 1.10 6.68
N LEU A 358 -24.91 1.34 6.95
CA LEU A 358 -24.39 2.65 7.36
C LEU A 358 -24.60 3.70 6.26
N LEU A 359 -24.25 3.35 5.02
CA LEU A 359 -24.45 4.22 3.86
C LEU A 359 -25.94 4.54 3.67
N ARG A 360 -26.81 3.52 3.67
CA ARG A 360 -28.26 3.69 3.55
C ARG A 360 -28.82 4.61 4.65
N LYS A 361 -28.34 4.46 5.89
CA LYS A 361 -28.74 5.32 7.00
C LYS A 361 -28.32 6.77 6.75
N ALA A 362 -27.08 7.01 6.32
CA ALA A 362 -26.59 8.34 6.01
C ALA A 362 -27.34 8.99 4.84
N GLU A 363 -27.62 8.23 3.77
CA GLU A 363 -28.40 8.71 2.63
C GLU A 363 -29.84 9.05 3.01
N LEU A 364 -30.44 8.29 3.94
CA LEU A 364 -31.76 8.59 4.47
C LEU A 364 -31.76 9.90 5.28
N GLU A 365 -30.79 10.10 6.17
CA GLU A 365 -30.67 11.35 6.94
C GLU A 365 -30.37 12.55 6.05
N LEU A 366 -29.52 12.39 5.03
CA LEU A 366 -29.31 13.41 4.00
C LEU A 366 -30.61 13.74 3.26
N LYS A 367 -31.37 12.72 2.86
CA LYS A 367 -32.66 12.93 2.19
C LYS A 367 -33.66 13.65 3.10
N LYS A 368 -33.63 13.38 4.41
CA LYS A 368 -34.45 14.09 5.42
C LYS A 368 -34.01 15.54 5.59
N SER A 369 -32.70 15.82 5.64
CA SER A 369 -32.19 17.20 5.81
C SER A 369 -32.51 18.08 4.60
N LEU A 370 -32.49 17.51 3.40
CA LEU A 370 -32.85 18.17 2.15
C LEU A 370 -34.37 18.22 1.89
N ARG A 371 -35.18 17.56 2.74
CA ARG A 371 -36.62 17.45 2.55
C ARG A 371 -37.29 18.81 2.77
N LYS A 372 -37.97 19.31 1.74
CA LYS A 372 -38.73 20.56 1.81
C LYS A 372 -39.91 20.42 2.79
N ASP A 373 -40.12 21.45 3.61
CA ASP A 373 -41.33 21.58 4.41
C ASP A 373 -42.41 22.32 3.59
N TYR A 374 -43.28 21.54 2.92
CA TYR A 374 -44.34 22.09 2.08
C TYR A 374 -45.37 22.91 2.87
N TYR A 375 -45.59 22.63 4.15
CA TYR A 375 -46.48 23.45 4.98
C TYR A 375 -45.87 24.82 5.22
N LYS A 376 -44.57 24.88 5.51
CA LYS A 376 -43.83 26.14 5.67
C LYS A 376 -43.82 26.95 4.37
N ILE A 377 -43.68 26.30 3.21
CA ILE A 377 -43.74 26.97 1.89
C ILE A 377 -45.11 27.66 1.68
N LEU A 378 -46.21 27.01 2.06
CA LEU A 378 -47.55 27.60 1.97
C LEU A 378 -47.93 28.51 3.15
N GLY A 379 -47.08 28.63 4.17
CA GLY A 379 -47.36 29.40 5.38
C GLY A 379 -48.48 28.80 6.24
N LEU A 380 -48.58 27.47 6.27
CA LEU A 380 -49.64 26.71 6.94
C LEU A 380 -49.09 25.87 8.10
N SER A 381 -49.99 25.48 9.00
CA SER A 381 -49.72 24.46 10.01
C SER A 381 -49.95 23.06 9.43
N LYS A 382 -49.34 22.03 10.03
CA LYS A 382 -49.55 20.62 9.63
C LYS A 382 -51.00 20.16 9.78
N THR A 383 -51.79 20.83 10.64
CA THR A 383 -53.21 20.55 10.84
C THR A 383 -54.12 21.30 9.85
N ALA A 384 -53.55 22.00 8.86
CA ALA A 384 -54.32 22.75 7.89
C ALA A 384 -55.28 21.85 7.10
N THR A 385 -56.51 22.33 6.98
CA THR A 385 -57.59 21.69 6.23
C THR A 385 -57.38 21.88 4.72
N GLU A 386 -58.03 21.04 3.92
CA GLU A 386 -57.92 21.10 2.45
C GLU A 386 -58.32 22.48 1.89
N THR A 387 -59.30 23.13 2.50
CA THR A 387 -59.77 24.47 2.10
C THR A 387 -58.73 25.54 2.42
N GLU A 388 -58.03 25.43 3.55
CA GLU A 388 -56.93 26.33 3.93
C GLU A 388 -55.72 26.16 3.00
N ILE A 389 -55.39 24.92 2.63
CA ILE A 389 -54.34 24.60 1.64
C ILE A 389 -54.66 25.25 0.28
N LYS A 390 -55.89 25.08 -0.23
CA LYS A 390 -56.36 25.71 -1.48
C LYS A 390 -56.35 27.23 -1.42
N LYS A 391 -56.71 27.82 -0.28
CA LYS A 391 -56.75 29.28 -0.10
C LYS A 391 -55.32 29.87 -0.05
N ALA A 392 -54.41 29.23 0.67
CA ALA A 392 -53.01 29.64 0.75
C ALA A 392 -52.32 29.54 -0.62
N TYR A 393 -52.52 28.43 -1.35
CA TYR A 393 -52.01 28.27 -2.70
C TYR A 393 -52.48 29.39 -3.63
N ARG A 394 -53.79 29.65 -3.73
CA ARG A 394 -54.33 30.72 -4.59
C ARG A 394 -53.73 32.08 -4.27
N LYS A 395 -53.59 32.41 -2.99
CA LYS A 395 -53.01 33.68 -2.55
C LYS A 395 -51.55 33.81 -2.99
N LEU A 396 -50.73 32.80 -2.73
CA LEU A 396 -49.29 32.81 -3.04
C LEU A 396 -49.04 32.69 -4.56
N ALA A 397 -49.82 31.87 -5.27
CA ALA A 397 -49.75 31.75 -6.72
C ALA A 397 -50.08 33.08 -7.41
N LEU A 398 -51.11 33.81 -6.95
CA LEU A 398 -51.43 35.13 -7.49
C LEU A 398 -50.34 36.18 -7.16
N GLN A 399 -49.68 36.05 -6.01
CA GLN A 399 -48.62 36.95 -5.57
C GLN A 399 -47.35 36.77 -6.42
N TYR A 400 -46.93 35.52 -6.64
CA TYR A 400 -45.70 35.18 -7.36
C TYR A 400 -45.91 34.87 -8.84
N HIS A 401 -47.09 35.16 -9.39
CA HIS A 401 -47.42 34.84 -10.79
C HIS A 401 -46.40 35.48 -11.76
N PRO A 402 -45.92 34.76 -12.80
CA PRO A 402 -44.94 35.28 -13.76
C PRO A 402 -45.38 36.58 -14.43
N ASP A 403 -46.66 36.71 -14.82
CA ASP A 403 -47.18 37.93 -15.47
C ASP A 403 -47.07 39.20 -14.61
N LYS A 404 -47.14 39.06 -13.28
CA LYS A 404 -47.02 40.19 -12.34
C LYS A 404 -45.58 40.47 -11.92
N ASN A 405 -44.69 39.51 -12.13
CA ASN A 405 -43.30 39.53 -11.69
C ASN A 405 -42.37 39.15 -12.85
N ALA A 406 -42.64 39.70 -14.04
CA ALA A 406 -41.92 39.33 -15.26
C ALA A 406 -40.44 39.69 -15.15
N GLY A 407 -39.56 38.71 -15.34
CA GLY A 407 -38.11 38.86 -15.19
C GLY A 407 -37.58 38.81 -13.76
N ASP A 408 -38.41 38.47 -12.77
CA ASP A 408 -37.96 38.18 -11.40
C ASP A 408 -37.77 36.67 -11.18
N ASP A 409 -36.53 36.22 -11.32
CA ASP A 409 -36.13 34.82 -11.12
C ASP A 409 -36.50 34.27 -9.72
N LYS A 410 -36.53 35.14 -8.70
CA LYS A 410 -36.89 34.72 -7.33
C LYS A 410 -38.39 34.48 -7.22
N ALA A 411 -39.21 35.34 -7.84
CA ALA A 411 -40.66 35.14 -7.90
C ALA A 411 -41.00 33.86 -8.68
N GLU A 412 -40.32 33.60 -9.80
CA GLU A 412 -40.50 32.38 -10.57
C GLU A 412 -40.14 31.11 -9.76
N ALA A 413 -39.01 31.12 -9.06
CA ALA A 413 -38.61 30.03 -8.18
C ALA A 413 -39.63 29.78 -7.06
N ARG A 414 -40.12 30.85 -6.42
CA ARG A 414 -41.18 30.77 -5.39
C ARG A 414 -42.50 30.25 -5.93
N PHE A 415 -42.88 30.67 -7.13
CA PHE A 415 -44.09 30.17 -7.80
C PHE A 415 -44.01 28.66 -8.04
N LYS A 416 -42.86 28.16 -8.51
CA LYS A 416 -42.61 26.72 -8.69
C LYS A 416 -42.68 25.96 -7.36
N GLU A 417 -42.04 26.46 -6.29
CA GLU A 417 -42.09 25.84 -4.96
C GLU A 417 -43.51 25.78 -4.39
N VAL A 418 -44.30 26.84 -4.56
CA VAL A 418 -45.70 26.91 -4.11
C VAL A 418 -46.58 25.92 -4.89
N GLY A 419 -46.36 25.80 -6.20
CA GLY A 419 -47.02 24.79 -7.03
C GLY A 419 -46.71 23.36 -6.60
N GLU A 420 -45.43 23.07 -6.35
CA GLU A 420 -44.96 21.77 -5.85
C GLU A 420 -45.60 21.44 -4.49
N ALA A 421 -45.57 22.39 -3.54
CA ALA A 421 -46.16 22.23 -2.21
C ALA A 421 -47.67 21.93 -2.28
N TYR A 422 -48.40 22.65 -3.14
CA TYR A 422 -49.82 22.41 -3.34
C TYR A 422 -50.10 21.05 -3.99
N ALA A 423 -49.31 20.63 -4.99
CA ALA A 423 -49.48 19.34 -5.65
C ALA A 423 -49.32 18.13 -4.71
N ILE A 424 -48.49 18.26 -3.67
CA ILE A 424 -48.33 17.24 -2.63
C ILE A 424 -49.43 17.33 -1.57
N LEU A 425 -49.71 18.54 -1.06
CA LEU A 425 -50.61 18.73 0.08
C LEU A 425 -52.11 18.71 -0.26
N SER A 426 -52.48 18.93 -1.52
CA SER A 426 -53.89 18.92 -1.96
C SER A 426 -54.44 17.53 -2.26
N ASP A 427 -53.56 16.55 -2.50
CA ASP A 427 -53.91 15.15 -2.74
C ASP A 427 -53.88 14.37 -1.42
N PRO A 428 -55.00 13.75 -0.97
CA PRO A 428 -55.05 13.07 0.31
C PRO A 428 -54.03 11.95 0.48
N GLU A 429 -53.72 11.18 -0.57
CA GLU A 429 -52.77 10.07 -0.51
C GLU A 429 -51.33 10.58 -0.46
N LYS A 430 -51.00 11.58 -1.28
CA LYS A 430 -49.66 12.20 -1.28
C LYS A 430 -49.41 12.95 0.02
N LYS A 431 -50.41 13.67 0.53
CA LYS A 431 -50.37 14.33 1.84
C LYS A 431 -50.14 13.30 2.95
N ALA A 432 -50.89 12.19 2.98
CA ALA A 432 -50.70 11.14 3.98
C ALA A 432 -49.30 10.50 3.89
N ARG A 433 -48.77 10.28 2.69
CA ARG A 433 -47.39 9.79 2.48
C ARG A 433 -46.33 10.79 2.93
N PHE A 434 -46.54 12.08 2.67
CA PHE A 434 -45.67 13.14 3.17
C PHE A 434 -45.73 13.24 4.70
N ASP A 435 -46.92 13.25 5.29
CA ASP A 435 -47.10 13.37 6.74
C ASP A 435 -46.50 12.17 7.49
N SER A 436 -46.59 10.96 6.91
CA SER A 436 -45.99 9.74 7.48
C SER A 436 -44.49 9.58 7.20
N GLY A 437 -43.91 10.38 6.28
CA GLY A 437 -42.52 10.22 5.84
C GLY A 437 -42.27 9.04 4.90
N ALA A 438 -43.33 8.35 4.45
CA ALA A 438 -43.25 7.21 3.54
C ALA A 438 -42.78 7.60 2.12
N ASP A 439 -42.83 8.89 1.77
CA ASP A 439 -42.22 9.47 0.58
C ASP A 439 -40.67 9.34 0.57
N LEU A 440 -40.05 9.18 1.74
CA LEU A 440 -38.62 8.97 1.87
C LEU A 440 -38.22 7.52 1.54
N ASP A 441 -39.12 6.56 1.75
CA ASP A 441 -38.85 5.11 1.69
C ASP A 441 -38.98 4.51 0.27
N GLY A 442 -39.74 5.15 -0.61
CA GLY A 442 -40.07 4.67 -1.96
C GLY A 442 -38.94 4.64 -3.01
N GLY A 443 -37.68 4.84 -2.61
CA GLY A 443 -36.51 4.77 -3.49
C GLY A 443 -35.51 3.64 -3.18
N MET A 444 -35.83 2.78 -2.20
CA MET A 444 -34.86 1.85 -1.58
C MET A 444 -35.05 0.37 -1.98
N GLY A 445 -35.39 0.10 -3.25
CA GLY A 445 -35.50 -1.26 -3.81
C GLY A 445 -34.79 -1.39 -5.16
N MET A 446 -33.71 -2.18 -5.19
CA MET A 446 -33.07 -2.85 -6.33
C MET A 446 -33.66 -2.60 -7.74
N GLY A 447 -32.83 -2.05 -8.63
CA GLY A 447 -32.70 -2.52 -10.03
C GLY A 447 -33.73 -2.05 -11.06
N GLY A 448 -33.21 -1.48 -12.15
CA GLY A 448 -33.84 -1.56 -13.48
C GLY A 448 -34.78 -0.40 -13.81
N GLY A 449 -34.63 0.10 -15.05
CA GLY A 449 -35.43 1.18 -15.60
C GLY A 449 -36.94 0.97 -15.41
N GLY A 450 -37.58 1.97 -14.82
CA GLY A 450 -39.02 2.05 -14.68
C GLY A 450 -39.38 3.52 -14.56
N GLY A 451 -39.64 4.14 -15.71
CA GLY A 451 -40.16 5.50 -15.74
C GLY A 451 -41.43 5.57 -14.91
N PHE A 452 -41.47 6.50 -13.95
CA PHE A 452 -42.75 6.96 -13.43
C PHE A 452 -43.48 7.64 -14.59
N PRO A 453 -44.73 7.27 -14.90
CA PRO A 453 -45.50 7.93 -15.94
C PRO A 453 -45.78 9.35 -15.45
N GLY A 454 -45.02 10.30 -15.98
CA GLY A 454 -45.24 11.73 -15.83
C GLY A 454 -46.51 12.15 -16.57
N GLY A 455 -47.67 11.71 -16.09
CA GLY A 455 -48.94 12.38 -16.30
C GLY A 455 -49.06 13.54 -15.31
N GLY A 456 -48.20 14.54 -15.45
CA GLY A 456 -48.38 15.80 -14.75
C GLY A 456 -49.58 16.50 -15.38
N MET A 457 -50.64 16.71 -14.59
CA MET A 457 -51.59 17.78 -14.93
C MET A 457 -50.81 19.08 -15.04
N ASP A 458 -50.94 19.78 -16.15
CA ASP A 458 -50.28 21.05 -16.40
C ASP A 458 -50.70 22.04 -15.30
N VAL A 459 -49.72 22.67 -14.65
CA VAL A 459 -49.95 23.69 -13.61
C VAL A 459 -50.85 24.81 -14.15
N ASN A 460 -50.78 25.06 -15.46
CA ASN A 460 -51.65 26.02 -16.16
C ASN A 460 -53.10 25.53 -16.32
N GLU A 461 -53.35 24.22 -16.42
CA GLU A 461 -54.72 23.65 -16.52
C GLU A 461 -55.45 23.71 -15.17
N ILE A 462 -54.75 23.42 -14.07
CA ILE A 462 -55.30 23.56 -12.70
C ILE A 462 -55.57 25.05 -12.40
N PHE A 463 -54.74 25.95 -12.92
CA PHE A 463 -54.90 27.40 -12.78
C PHE A 463 -56.13 27.93 -13.54
N ALA A 464 -56.34 27.47 -14.78
CA ALA A 464 -57.53 27.81 -15.57
C ALA A 464 -58.84 27.34 -14.91
N GLN A 465 -58.85 26.15 -14.30
CA GLN A 465 -60.03 25.64 -13.61
C GLN A 465 -60.36 26.40 -12.32
N MET A 466 -59.37 26.87 -11.57
CA MET A 466 -59.61 27.49 -10.26
C MET A 466 -59.93 29.00 -10.33
N PHE A 467 -59.46 29.72 -11.36
CA PHE A 467 -59.74 31.15 -11.56
C PHE A 467 -60.93 31.43 -12.50
N ALA A 468 -61.41 30.43 -13.25
CA ALA A 468 -62.65 30.56 -14.03
C ALA A 468 -63.93 30.68 -13.18
N GLN A 469 -63.88 30.30 -11.90
CA GLN A 469 -65.08 30.28 -11.03
C GLN A 469 -65.36 31.60 -10.28
N GLN A 470 -64.50 32.63 -10.41
CA GLN A 470 -64.69 33.93 -9.75
C GLN A 470 -64.41 35.12 -10.67
N GLY A 471 -65.02 35.12 -11.86
CA GLY A 471 -64.91 36.25 -12.80
C GLY A 471 -65.95 36.15 -13.92
N GLY A 472 -67.21 36.45 -13.60
CA GLY A 472 -68.26 36.56 -14.61
C GLY A 472 -68.13 37.85 -15.43
N GLY A 473 -68.14 37.70 -16.76
CA GLY A 473 -68.64 38.71 -17.71
C GLY A 473 -67.59 39.56 -18.41
N GLY A 474 -67.49 39.40 -19.74
CA GLY A 474 -66.84 40.38 -20.61
C GLY A 474 -66.19 39.75 -21.85
N GLY A 475 -67.00 39.35 -22.83
CA GLY A 475 -66.47 39.07 -24.16
C GLY A 475 -66.14 40.37 -24.90
N PHE A 476 -65.15 40.33 -25.79
CA PHE A 476 -65.15 41.09 -27.04
C PHE A 476 -64.12 40.48 -28.01
N GLY A 477 -64.57 40.24 -29.24
CA GLY A 477 -63.77 39.69 -30.33
C GLY A 477 -63.05 40.75 -31.17
N GLY A 478 -62.38 40.24 -32.21
CA GLY A 478 -61.62 40.98 -33.22
C GLY A 478 -60.31 40.25 -33.45
N GLY A 479 -60.06 39.56 -34.56
CA GLY A 479 -60.21 40.05 -35.93
C GLY A 479 -58.82 40.37 -36.47
N PHE A 480 -58.29 39.44 -37.28
CA PHE A 480 -57.10 39.43 -38.18
C PHE A 480 -56.79 40.77 -38.90
N PRO A 481 -55.69 40.94 -39.71
CA PRO A 481 -54.73 39.95 -40.26
C PRO A 481 -53.24 40.39 -40.41
N GLY A 482 -52.36 39.39 -40.64
CA GLY A 482 -51.55 39.34 -41.87
C GLY A 482 -50.10 39.87 -41.86
N GLY A 483 -49.18 39.04 -42.39
CA GLY A 483 -48.13 39.51 -43.29
C GLY A 483 -46.70 39.01 -43.04
N GLY A 484 -46.19 38.22 -43.99
CA GLY A 484 -44.80 38.35 -44.46
C GLY A 484 -43.88 37.17 -44.22
N GLY A 485 -43.58 36.40 -45.28
CA GLY A 485 -42.61 35.30 -45.25
C GLY A 485 -41.16 35.75 -45.48
N PHE A 486 -40.21 34.81 -45.37
CA PHE A 486 -39.29 34.37 -46.45
C PHE A 486 -38.19 33.43 -45.93
N GLY A 487 -37.91 32.37 -46.71
CA GLY A 487 -36.61 31.69 -46.87
C GLY A 487 -36.10 30.85 -45.67
N GLY A 488 -35.66 29.60 -45.79
CA GLY A 488 -35.16 28.82 -46.92
C GLY A 488 -33.93 28.02 -46.42
N GLY A 489 -33.80 26.74 -46.78
CA GLY A 489 -32.50 26.04 -46.72
C GLY A 489 -32.43 24.66 -46.02
N GLY A 490 -32.80 23.61 -46.76
CA GLY A 490 -31.93 22.48 -47.10
C GLY A 490 -31.12 21.68 -46.03
N ARG A 491 -31.51 20.41 -45.88
CA ARG A 491 -30.71 19.16 -45.85
C ARG A 491 -29.47 19.06 -44.93
N ARG A 492 -29.47 18.07 -44.03
CA ARG A 492 -28.79 16.77 -44.25
C ARG A 492 -29.12 15.75 -43.15
N GLN A 493 -29.51 14.58 -43.60
CA GLN A 493 -29.78 13.35 -42.87
C GLN A 493 -28.51 12.50 -43.00
N GLN A 494 -27.95 11.98 -41.90
CA GLN A 494 -27.00 10.87 -41.99
C GLN A 494 -27.14 9.94 -40.79
N GLN A 495 -27.41 8.68 -41.11
CA GLN A 495 -27.39 7.49 -40.27
C GLN A 495 -25.97 7.19 -39.77
N GLY A 496 -25.89 6.51 -38.63
CA GLY A 496 -24.69 5.80 -38.19
C GLY A 496 -24.98 5.05 -36.89
N GLY A 497 -25.40 3.78 -37.00
CA GLY A 497 -25.51 2.85 -35.89
C GLY A 497 -24.21 2.07 -35.70
N TYR A 498 -23.94 1.65 -34.45
CA TYR A 498 -23.03 0.55 -34.14
C TYR A 498 -23.50 -0.17 -32.88
N SER A 499 -23.64 -1.48 -33.00
CA SER A 499 -23.84 -2.48 -31.94
C SER A 499 -22.58 -3.34 -31.85
N PHE A 500 -22.19 -3.76 -30.64
CA PHE A 500 -21.25 -4.87 -30.45
C PHE A 500 -21.69 -5.76 -29.28
N HIS A 501 -21.66 -7.06 -29.58
CA HIS A 501 -21.82 -8.22 -28.69
C HIS A 501 -20.45 -8.59 -28.11
N PHE A 502 -20.42 -9.13 -26.89
CA PHE A 502 -19.29 -9.92 -26.39
C PHE A 502 -19.75 -11.37 -26.19
N GLY A 503 -18.94 -12.29 -26.72
CA GLY A 503 -18.86 -13.67 -26.28
C GLY A 503 -17.74 -13.86 -25.26
#